data_AF-A0A2S4XWD8-F1
#
_entry.id   AF-A0A2S4XWD8-F1
#
_cell.length_a   1.000
_cell.length_b   1.000
_cell.length_c   1.000
_cell.angle_alpha   90.00
_cell.angle_beta   90.00
_cell.angle_gamma   90.00
#
_symmetry.space_group_name_H-M   'P 1'
#
loop_
_entity.id
_entity.type
_entity.pdbx_description
1 polymer ?
#
loop_
_entity_poly.entity_id
_entity_poly.type
_entity_poly.pdbx_seq_one_letter_code
_entity_poly.pdbx_strand_id
1 'polypeptide(L)'
;MELALAPETLARWQFGITTVYHFLFVPLTISLAALVAGLETAWVRTGKERYLKATKFWGKLFLINIAMGVVTGIVQEFQFGMNWSDYSRFVGDVFGAPLAFEALIAFFFESTFIGLWIFGWDKLPKKLHCFCMWMVSIGTILSAYFILAANSWMQHPVGYRMNKATGRAELTDFWKVLTQDTTLVVVFHTLTAAFLTGAAFMVGIAAYHLLRKKHVKVMRTSLRLGLVTLVVAGLLTAVSGDLLGKVMFRQQPMKMASAEALWDGEAPAPFSVFAYGDVEKGHNTVAVEIPGLLSFLSNDDFSSYVPGINDVNKAEQQKFGPGDYRPNIPVTYWGFRWMIGFGMSSFALGVAGLWLTRKKFWLSQRLRTGDDEVPHLALT
;
A
#
# COMPACT_ATOMS: atom_id res chain seq x y z
N MET A 1 33.18 7.83 -7.82
CA MET A 1 32.36 8.69 -8.71
C MET A 1 31.88 7.91 -9.94
N GLU A 2 32.69 7.03 -10.54
CA GLU A 2 32.30 6.22 -11.71
C GLU A 2 31.11 5.25 -11.46
N LEU A 3 31.05 4.57 -10.31
CA LEU A 3 29.90 3.71 -9.94
C LEU A 3 28.57 4.48 -9.74
N ALA A 4 28.64 5.77 -9.38
CA ALA A 4 27.45 6.60 -9.14
C ALA A 4 26.79 7.08 -10.44
N LEU A 5 27.56 7.14 -11.54
CA LEU A 5 27.11 7.58 -12.87
C LEU A 5 27.02 6.43 -13.87
N ALA A 6 27.26 5.19 -13.44
CA ALA A 6 27.08 4.03 -14.28
C ALA A 6 25.63 3.96 -14.80
N PRO A 7 25.39 3.60 -16.07
CA PRO A 7 24.05 3.63 -16.67
C PRO A 7 23.00 2.86 -15.86
N GLU A 8 23.37 1.73 -15.26
CA GLU A 8 22.52 0.90 -14.41
C GLU A 8 22.16 1.59 -13.08
N THR A 9 23.09 2.34 -12.50
CA THR A 9 22.85 3.12 -11.27
C THR A 9 21.89 4.26 -11.55
N LEU A 10 22.10 4.98 -12.67
CA LEU A 10 21.20 6.05 -13.09
C LEU A 10 19.81 5.52 -13.45
N ALA A 11 19.71 4.37 -14.13
CA ALA A 11 18.45 3.73 -14.44
C ALA A 11 17.68 3.32 -13.18
N ARG A 12 18.36 2.77 -12.16
CA ARG A 12 17.77 2.46 -10.84
C ARG A 12 17.26 3.69 -10.12
N TRP A 13 18.04 4.78 -10.10
CA TRP A 13 17.61 6.05 -9.50
C TRP A 13 16.42 6.65 -10.23
N GLN A 14 16.46 6.70 -11.56
CA GLN A 14 15.36 7.23 -12.36
C GLN A 14 14.08 6.43 -12.11
N PHE A 15 14.15 5.10 -12.19
CA PHE A 15 13.00 4.23 -11.96
C PHE A 15 12.47 4.35 -10.52
N GLY A 16 13.37 4.38 -9.52
CA GLY A 16 13.01 4.55 -8.13
C GLY A 16 12.32 5.89 -7.84
N ILE A 17 12.84 6.99 -8.37
CA ILE A 17 12.23 8.33 -8.22
C ILE A 17 10.84 8.34 -8.86
N THR A 18 10.71 7.89 -10.11
CA THR A 18 9.42 7.83 -10.81
C THR A 18 8.41 6.98 -10.04
N THR A 19 8.83 5.81 -9.54
CA THR A 19 7.99 4.92 -8.73
C THR A 19 7.51 5.60 -7.45
N VAL A 20 8.41 6.27 -6.71
CA VAL A 20 8.03 6.99 -5.48
C VAL A 20 7.03 8.09 -5.78
N TYR A 21 7.27 8.93 -6.81
CA TYR A 21 6.34 9.98 -7.20
C TYR A 21 4.98 9.43 -7.63
N HIS A 22 4.96 8.38 -8.45
CA HIS A 22 3.73 7.73 -8.86
C HIS A 22 2.94 7.21 -7.66
N PHE A 23 3.64 6.53 -6.75
CA PHE A 23 3.03 5.91 -5.56
C PHE A 23 2.60 6.91 -4.48
N LEU A 24 2.90 8.21 -4.60
CA LEU A 24 2.25 9.25 -3.79
C LEU A 24 0.76 9.39 -4.14
N PHE A 25 0.41 9.19 -5.41
CA PHE A 25 -0.95 9.38 -5.93
C PHE A 25 -1.75 8.09 -5.89
N VAL A 26 -1.15 6.94 -6.23
CA VAL A 26 -1.85 5.65 -6.32
C VAL A 26 -2.71 5.29 -5.08
N PRO A 27 -2.19 5.25 -3.84
CA PRO A 27 -2.97 4.83 -2.68
C PRO A 27 -4.14 5.79 -2.39
N LEU A 28 -3.95 7.08 -2.65
CA LEU A 28 -5.02 8.08 -2.53
C LEU A 28 -6.10 7.87 -3.59
N THR A 29 -5.75 7.53 -4.84
CA THR A 29 -6.72 7.24 -5.90
C THR A 29 -7.57 6.04 -5.55
N ILE A 30 -6.95 4.92 -5.15
CA ILE A 30 -7.64 3.69 -4.77
C ILE A 30 -8.63 3.96 -3.62
N SER A 31 -8.16 4.60 -2.55
CA SER A 31 -8.99 4.84 -1.38
C SER A 31 -10.08 5.88 -1.64
N LEU A 32 -9.75 7.03 -2.25
CA LEU A 32 -10.73 8.09 -2.49
C LEU A 32 -11.79 7.66 -3.49
N ALA A 33 -11.47 6.84 -4.49
CA ALA A 33 -12.48 6.30 -5.41
C ALA A 33 -13.60 5.57 -4.65
N ALA A 34 -13.21 4.65 -3.77
CA ALA A 34 -14.15 3.88 -2.94
C ALA A 34 -14.90 4.76 -1.93
N LEU A 35 -14.20 5.69 -1.26
CA LEU A 35 -14.82 6.58 -0.28
C LEU A 35 -15.83 7.55 -0.93
N VAL A 36 -15.51 8.08 -2.11
CA VAL A 36 -16.42 8.93 -2.90
C VAL A 36 -17.63 8.12 -3.37
N ALA A 37 -17.43 6.90 -3.87
CA ALA A 37 -18.53 5.99 -4.24
C ALA A 37 -19.45 5.69 -3.03
N GLY A 38 -18.88 5.48 -1.85
CA GLY A 38 -19.62 5.28 -0.61
C GLY A 38 -20.43 6.51 -0.17
N LEU A 39 -19.83 7.71 -0.24
CA LEU A 39 -20.52 8.97 0.03
C LEU A 39 -21.67 9.22 -0.95
N GLU A 40 -21.44 8.93 -2.23
CA GLU A 40 -22.46 9.08 -3.25
C GLU A 40 -23.60 8.08 -3.05
N THR A 41 -23.28 6.84 -2.70
CA THR A 41 -24.27 5.82 -2.33
C THR A 41 -25.14 6.30 -1.17
N ALA A 42 -24.52 6.89 -0.14
CA ALA A 42 -25.25 7.46 0.99
C ALA A 42 -26.17 8.62 0.56
N TRP A 43 -25.74 9.46 -0.38
CA TRP A 43 -26.60 10.50 -0.96
C TRP A 43 -27.77 9.90 -1.76
N VAL A 44 -27.52 8.96 -2.67
CA VAL A 44 -28.55 8.32 -3.50
C VAL A 44 -29.63 7.65 -2.66
N ARG A 45 -29.22 7.00 -1.55
CA ARG A 45 -30.13 6.31 -0.61
C ARG A 45 -30.88 7.27 0.30
N THR A 46 -30.23 8.30 0.83
CA THR A 46 -30.83 9.13 1.89
C THR A 46 -31.39 10.48 1.42
N GLY A 47 -30.98 10.95 0.24
CA GLY A 47 -31.31 12.29 -0.28
C GLY A 47 -30.66 13.45 0.49
N LYS A 48 -29.85 13.19 1.54
CA LYS A 48 -29.29 14.25 2.38
C LYS A 48 -28.17 14.99 1.66
N GLU A 49 -28.34 16.31 1.51
CA GLU A 49 -27.43 17.18 0.77
C GLU A 49 -25.98 17.17 1.26
N ARG A 50 -25.76 16.90 2.57
CA ARG A 50 -24.39 16.81 3.14
C ARG A 50 -23.53 15.75 2.46
N TYR A 51 -24.12 14.63 2.03
CA TYR A 51 -23.40 13.56 1.35
C TYR A 51 -23.05 13.98 -0.07
N LEU A 52 -23.97 14.62 -0.80
CA LEU A 52 -23.71 15.18 -2.13
C LEU A 52 -22.56 16.20 -2.10
N LYS A 53 -22.58 17.11 -1.13
CA LYS A 53 -21.51 18.10 -0.93
C LYS A 53 -20.17 17.42 -0.62
N ALA A 54 -20.18 16.36 0.20
CA ALA A 54 -18.98 15.57 0.49
C ALA A 54 -18.47 14.85 -0.78
N THR A 55 -19.34 14.17 -1.53
CA THR A 55 -19.02 13.50 -2.79
C THR A 55 -18.35 14.46 -3.78
N LYS A 56 -18.92 15.66 -3.99
CA LYS A 56 -18.34 16.64 -4.91
C LYS A 56 -17.00 17.20 -4.41
N PHE A 57 -16.85 17.41 -3.11
CA PHE A 57 -15.60 17.90 -2.53
C PHE A 57 -14.47 16.88 -2.65
N TRP A 58 -14.67 15.66 -2.14
CA TRP A 58 -13.66 14.60 -2.20
C TRP A 58 -13.44 14.10 -3.63
N GLY A 59 -14.50 14.10 -4.44
CA GLY A 59 -14.43 13.85 -5.86
C GLY A 59 -13.48 14.77 -6.61
N LYS A 60 -13.48 16.07 -6.30
CA LYS A 60 -12.52 17.01 -6.90
C LYS A 60 -11.06 16.65 -6.55
N LEU A 61 -10.79 16.30 -5.29
CA LEU A 61 -9.44 15.89 -4.87
C LEU A 61 -9.03 14.57 -5.50
N PHE A 62 -9.95 13.60 -5.58
CA PHE A 62 -9.77 12.37 -6.33
C PHE A 62 -9.39 12.64 -7.80
N LEU A 63 -10.12 13.52 -8.49
CA LEU A 63 -9.87 13.85 -9.90
C LEU A 63 -8.50 14.52 -10.13
N ILE A 64 -8.05 15.37 -9.21
CA ILE A 64 -6.70 15.95 -9.27
C ILE A 64 -5.65 14.85 -9.11
N ASN A 65 -5.86 13.98 -8.12
CA ASN A 65 -4.92 12.94 -7.75
C ASN A 65 -4.78 11.86 -8.84
N ILE A 66 -5.90 11.42 -9.41
CA ILE A 66 -5.88 10.44 -10.50
C ILE A 66 -5.24 10.99 -11.76
N ALA A 67 -5.46 12.26 -12.11
CA ALA A 67 -4.80 12.87 -13.26
C ALA A 67 -3.26 12.82 -13.12
N MET A 68 -2.73 13.15 -11.94
CA MET A 68 -1.30 13.02 -11.65
C MET A 68 -0.83 11.55 -11.65
N GLY A 69 -1.66 10.65 -11.14
CA GLY A 69 -1.43 9.20 -11.20
C GLY A 69 -1.28 8.70 -12.63
N VAL A 70 -2.17 9.09 -13.54
CA VAL A 70 -2.10 8.71 -14.96
C VAL A 70 -0.82 9.22 -15.62
N VAL A 71 -0.50 10.51 -15.44
CA VAL A 71 0.71 11.11 -16.03
C VAL A 71 1.98 10.37 -15.57
N THR A 72 2.09 10.11 -14.27
CA THR A 72 3.26 9.42 -13.70
C THR A 72 3.30 7.94 -14.07
N GLY A 73 2.14 7.28 -14.16
CA GLY A 73 2.03 5.87 -14.54
C GLY A 73 2.45 5.61 -15.98
N ILE A 74 2.03 6.46 -16.92
CA ILE A 74 2.46 6.38 -18.33
C ILE A 74 3.98 6.45 -18.44
N VAL A 75 4.62 7.36 -17.70
CA VAL A 75 6.09 7.47 -17.69
C VAL A 75 6.73 6.19 -17.17
N GLN A 76 6.19 5.62 -16.08
CA GLN A 76 6.71 4.38 -15.50
C GLN A 76 6.55 3.17 -16.43
N GLU A 77 5.41 3.05 -17.13
CA GLU A 77 5.16 1.97 -18.09
C GLU A 77 6.22 1.98 -19.21
N PHE A 78 6.48 3.15 -19.81
CA PHE A 78 7.50 3.27 -20.85
C PHE A 78 8.92 3.03 -20.35
N GLN A 79 9.23 3.29 -19.07
CA GLN A 79 10.56 3.03 -18.51
C GLN A 79 10.96 1.55 -18.55
N PHE A 80 10.01 0.62 -18.45
CA PHE A 80 10.30 -0.82 -18.62
C PHE A 80 10.86 -1.11 -20.02
N GLY A 81 10.31 -0.48 -21.06
CA GLY A 81 10.76 -0.67 -22.44
C GLY A 81 12.05 0.08 -22.78
N MET A 82 12.22 1.30 -22.26
CA MET A 82 13.34 2.18 -22.61
C MET A 82 14.61 1.82 -21.83
N ASN A 83 14.54 1.82 -20.49
CA ASN A 83 15.72 1.70 -19.64
C ASN A 83 16.03 0.26 -19.21
N TRP A 84 15.05 -0.64 -19.33
CA TRP A 84 15.13 -2.04 -18.92
C TRP A 84 14.85 -2.98 -20.10
N SER A 85 15.40 -2.65 -21.28
CA SER A 85 15.05 -3.34 -22.53
C SER A 85 15.41 -4.84 -22.53
N ASP A 86 16.53 -5.23 -21.92
CA ASP A 86 16.92 -6.64 -21.82
C ASP A 86 16.03 -7.42 -20.84
N TYR A 87 15.65 -6.80 -19.73
CA TYR A 87 14.63 -7.36 -18.83
C TYR A 87 13.31 -7.58 -19.57
N SER A 88 12.85 -6.57 -20.31
CA SER A 88 11.62 -6.64 -21.10
C SER A 88 11.67 -7.73 -22.18
N ARG A 89 12.82 -7.93 -22.85
CA ARG A 89 13.00 -9.06 -23.77
C ARG A 89 13.00 -10.40 -23.04
N PHE A 90 13.69 -10.48 -21.89
CA PHE A 90 13.88 -11.71 -21.13
C PHE A 90 12.58 -12.25 -20.54
N VAL A 91 11.77 -11.41 -19.88
CA VAL A 91 10.55 -11.84 -19.15
C VAL A 91 9.24 -11.31 -19.72
N GLY A 92 9.26 -10.59 -20.84
CA GLY A 92 8.09 -9.89 -21.37
C GLY A 92 6.87 -10.77 -21.63
N ASP A 93 7.05 -12.06 -21.92
CA ASP A 93 5.93 -13.00 -22.13
C ASP A 93 5.16 -13.29 -20.83
N VAL A 94 5.83 -13.26 -19.68
CA VAL A 94 5.23 -13.49 -18.36
C VAL A 94 4.83 -12.19 -17.68
N PHE A 95 5.78 -11.25 -17.59
CA PHE A 95 5.60 -9.96 -16.92
C PHE A 95 4.65 -9.03 -17.69
N GLY A 96 4.71 -9.05 -19.03
CA GLY A 96 3.88 -8.20 -19.87
C GLY A 96 2.41 -8.60 -19.89
N ALA A 97 2.08 -9.87 -19.59
CA ALA A 97 0.71 -10.35 -19.60
C ALA A 97 -0.16 -9.62 -18.55
N PRO A 98 0.16 -9.60 -17.24
CA PRO A 98 -0.61 -8.81 -16.26
C PRO A 98 -0.71 -7.32 -16.62
N LEU A 99 0.36 -6.70 -17.11
CA LEU A 99 0.35 -5.27 -17.52
C LEU A 99 -0.62 -5.01 -18.69
N ALA A 100 -0.67 -5.92 -19.67
CA ALA A 100 -1.65 -5.82 -20.76
C ALA A 100 -3.09 -5.93 -20.25
N PHE A 101 -3.36 -6.85 -19.31
CA PHE A 101 -4.67 -6.99 -18.69
C PHE A 101 -5.06 -5.78 -17.84
N GLU A 102 -4.09 -5.18 -17.14
CA GLU A 102 -4.28 -3.90 -16.46
C GLU A 102 -4.76 -2.81 -17.42
N ALA A 103 -4.06 -2.61 -18.55
CA ALA A 103 -4.42 -1.59 -19.52
C ALA A 103 -5.79 -1.85 -20.17
N LEU A 104 -6.03 -3.09 -20.62
CA LEU A 104 -7.24 -3.45 -21.38
C LEU A 104 -8.50 -3.51 -20.52
N ILE A 105 -8.40 -4.01 -19.29
CA ILE A 105 -9.55 -4.21 -18.41
C ILE A 105 -9.66 -3.08 -17.41
N ALA A 106 -8.62 -2.81 -16.61
CA ALA A 106 -8.75 -1.87 -15.51
C ALA A 106 -8.74 -0.42 -16.01
N PHE A 107 -7.70 -0.02 -16.75
CA PHE A 107 -7.54 1.38 -17.17
C PHE A 107 -8.64 1.84 -18.13
N PHE A 108 -9.03 1.00 -19.09
CA PHE A 108 -10.09 1.35 -20.04
C PHE A 108 -11.45 1.50 -19.34
N PHE A 109 -11.80 0.59 -18.42
CA PHE A 109 -13.03 0.72 -17.64
C PHE A 109 -12.98 1.97 -16.75
N GLU A 110 -11.89 2.16 -16.02
CA GLU A 110 -11.70 3.29 -15.13
C GLU A 110 -11.84 4.63 -15.88
N SER A 111 -11.06 4.85 -16.94
CA SER A 111 -11.08 6.10 -17.72
C SER A 111 -12.45 6.38 -18.35
N THR A 112 -13.13 5.35 -18.87
CA THR A 112 -14.47 5.49 -19.44
C THR A 112 -15.49 5.90 -18.40
N PHE A 113 -15.55 5.19 -17.26
CA PHE A 113 -16.54 5.46 -16.22
C PHE A 113 -16.23 6.74 -15.44
N ILE A 114 -14.96 7.16 -15.33
CA ILE A 114 -14.60 8.47 -14.80
C ILE A 114 -15.18 9.57 -15.69
N GLY A 115 -15.01 9.48 -17.02
CA GLY A 115 -15.58 10.45 -17.95
C GLY A 115 -17.10 10.59 -17.78
N LEU A 116 -17.79 9.45 -17.71
CA LEU A 116 -19.24 9.42 -17.46
C LEU A 116 -19.61 10.02 -16.09
N TRP A 117 -18.81 9.79 -15.06
CA TRP A 117 -19.05 10.32 -13.72
C TRP A 117 -18.77 11.84 -13.62
N ILE A 118 -17.76 12.36 -14.30
CA ILE A 118 -17.45 13.79 -14.29
C ILE A 118 -18.58 14.58 -14.96
N PHE A 119 -18.98 14.15 -16.16
CA PHE A 119 -19.92 14.90 -17.01
C PHE A 119 -21.38 14.45 -16.81
N GLY A 120 -21.62 13.42 -16.01
CA GLY A 120 -22.92 12.78 -15.86
C GLY A 120 -23.86 13.43 -14.84
N TRP A 121 -23.41 14.39 -14.03
CA TRP A 121 -24.19 14.92 -12.90
C TRP A 121 -25.61 15.38 -13.27
N ASP A 122 -25.75 16.04 -14.42
CA ASP A 122 -27.04 16.56 -14.91
C ASP A 122 -27.58 15.77 -16.12
N LYS A 123 -26.92 14.67 -16.49
CA LYS A 123 -27.23 13.86 -17.69
C LYS A 123 -27.65 12.43 -17.36
N LEU A 124 -27.14 11.87 -16.26
CA LEU A 124 -27.41 10.50 -15.84
C LEU A 124 -28.37 10.48 -14.65
N PRO A 125 -29.28 9.49 -14.58
CA PRO A 125 -30.02 9.23 -13.36
C PRO A 125 -29.07 8.98 -12.18
N LYS A 126 -29.39 9.52 -10.98
CA LYS A 126 -28.54 9.45 -9.78
C LYS A 126 -27.99 8.05 -9.44
N LYS A 127 -28.76 6.99 -9.72
CA LYS A 127 -28.32 5.60 -9.48
C LYS A 127 -27.27 5.15 -10.48
N LEU A 128 -27.43 5.52 -11.75
CA LEU A 128 -26.48 5.21 -12.81
C LEU A 128 -25.20 6.02 -12.64
N HIS A 129 -25.32 7.29 -12.24
CA HIS A 129 -24.17 8.12 -11.87
C HIS A 129 -23.34 7.48 -10.75
N CYS A 130 -24.00 7.04 -9.67
CA CYS A 130 -23.34 6.35 -8.57
C CYS A 130 -22.73 5.00 -8.99
N PHE A 131 -23.38 4.28 -9.90
CA PHE A 131 -22.82 3.07 -10.51
C PHE A 131 -21.50 3.36 -11.25
N CYS A 132 -21.41 4.47 -12.00
CA CYS A 132 -20.16 4.87 -12.64
C CYS A 132 -19.04 4.99 -11.61
N MET A 133 -19.26 5.67 -10.48
CA MET A 133 -18.21 5.82 -9.46
C MET A 133 -17.76 4.48 -8.83
N TRP A 134 -18.68 3.53 -8.68
CA TRP A 134 -18.32 2.17 -8.23
C TRP A 134 -17.50 1.43 -9.27
N MET A 135 -17.82 1.56 -10.56
CA MET A 135 -17.01 0.98 -11.64
C MET A 135 -15.60 1.56 -11.65
N VAL A 136 -15.46 2.87 -11.42
CA VAL A 136 -14.15 3.52 -11.22
C VAL A 136 -13.40 2.90 -10.04
N SER A 137 -14.06 2.77 -8.88
CA SER A 137 -13.43 2.17 -7.69
C SER A 137 -13.05 0.70 -7.88
N ILE A 138 -13.81 -0.07 -8.65
CA ILE A 138 -13.48 -1.47 -8.95
C ILE A 138 -12.33 -1.52 -9.95
N GLY A 139 -12.33 -0.66 -10.96
CA GLY A 139 -11.23 -0.51 -11.93
C GLY A 139 -9.89 -0.24 -11.25
N THR A 140 -9.84 0.72 -10.31
CA THR A 140 -8.61 1.05 -9.58
C THR A 140 -8.08 -0.12 -8.74
N ILE A 141 -8.98 -0.91 -8.12
CA ILE A 141 -8.60 -2.12 -7.36
C ILE A 141 -8.11 -3.23 -8.29
N LEU A 142 -8.74 -3.40 -9.46
CA LEU A 142 -8.31 -4.39 -10.45
C LEU A 142 -6.95 -4.03 -11.07
N SER A 143 -6.70 -2.75 -11.37
CA SER A 143 -5.38 -2.28 -11.82
C SER A 143 -4.33 -2.61 -10.78
N ALA A 144 -4.58 -2.24 -9.51
CA ALA A 144 -3.69 -2.58 -8.40
C ALA A 144 -3.42 -4.10 -8.30
N TYR A 145 -4.43 -4.94 -8.54
CA TYR A 145 -4.24 -6.40 -8.54
C TYR A 145 -3.24 -6.85 -9.60
N PHE A 146 -3.45 -6.46 -10.86
CA PHE A 146 -2.62 -6.91 -11.98
C PHE A 146 -1.17 -6.42 -11.86
N ILE A 147 -0.96 -5.15 -11.49
CA ILE A 147 0.40 -4.61 -11.34
C ILE A 147 1.12 -5.25 -10.15
N LEU A 148 0.41 -5.53 -9.05
CA LEU A 148 0.99 -6.22 -7.90
C LEU A 148 1.24 -7.71 -8.17
N ALA A 149 0.46 -8.35 -9.04
CA ALA A 149 0.75 -9.70 -9.52
C ALA A 149 2.06 -9.73 -10.32
N ALA A 150 2.29 -8.74 -11.20
CA ALA A 150 3.54 -8.60 -11.93
C ALA A 150 4.73 -8.39 -10.99
N ASN A 151 4.61 -7.47 -10.02
CA ASN A 151 5.65 -7.25 -9.00
C ASN A 151 5.87 -8.48 -8.08
N SER A 152 4.83 -9.23 -7.77
CA SER A 152 4.93 -10.44 -6.96
C SER A 152 5.63 -11.56 -7.72
N TRP A 153 5.39 -11.68 -9.03
CA TRP A 153 6.12 -12.60 -9.89
C TRP A 153 7.63 -12.28 -9.96
N MET A 154 8.00 -11.00 -9.97
CA MET A 154 9.42 -10.60 -9.89
C MET A 154 10.10 -11.07 -8.59
N GLN A 155 9.34 -11.18 -7.48
CA GLN A 155 9.85 -11.64 -6.19
C GLN A 155 9.81 -13.17 -6.04
N HIS A 156 8.80 -13.83 -6.59
CA HIS A 156 8.66 -15.28 -6.58
C HIS A 156 8.21 -15.77 -7.97
N PRO A 157 9.16 -16.07 -8.88
CA PRO A 157 8.81 -16.47 -10.24
C PRO A 157 8.15 -17.86 -10.28
N VAL A 158 6.91 -17.91 -10.75
CA VAL A 158 6.13 -19.15 -10.94
C VAL A 158 5.41 -19.13 -12.28
N GLY A 159 4.87 -20.28 -12.71
CA GLY A 159 4.03 -20.34 -13.92
C GLY A 159 4.77 -20.05 -15.22
N TYR A 160 6.10 -20.23 -15.27
CA TYR A 160 6.92 -20.01 -16.46
C TYR A 160 7.84 -21.20 -16.76
N ARG A 161 8.36 -21.24 -17.98
CA ARG A 161 9.47 -22.12 -18.40
C ARG A 161 10.56 -21.31 -19.08
N MET A 162 11.81 -21.77 -18.98
CA MET A 162 12.91 -21.19 -19.76
C MET A 162 12.99 -21.84 -21.13
N ASN A 163 12.81 -21.05 -22.18
CA ASN A 163 13.06 -21.50 -23.55
C ASN A 163 14.57 -21.49 -23.82
N LYS A 164 15.14 -22.67 -24.06
CA LYS A 164 16.59 -22.82 -24.30
C LYS A 164 17.07 -22.23 -25.63
N ALA A 165 16.19 -22.15 -26.64
CA ALA A 165 16.55 -21.62 -27.96
C ALA A 165 16.56 -20.09 -27.99
N THR A 166 15.62 -19.45 -27.31
CA THR A 166 15.51 -17.97 -27.27
C THR A 166 16.15 -17.36 -26.04
N GLY A 167 16.41 -18.15 -24.99
CA GLY A 167 16.90 -17.68 -23.70
C GLY A 167 15.84 -16.93 -22.88
N ARG A 168 14.55 -16.97 -23.27
CA ARG A 168 13.47 -16.16 -22.67
C ARG A 168 12.64 -16.98 -21.67
N ALA A 169 12.08 -16.31 -20.68
CA ALA A 169 11.04 -16.87 -19.83
C ALA A 169 9.69 -16.81 -20.58
N GLU A 170 9.07 -17.98 -20.77
CA GLU A 170 7.78 -18.12 -21.43
C GLU A 170 6.68 -18.48 -20.43
N LEU A 171 5.51 -17.88 -20.59
CA LEU A 171 4.36 -18.12 -19.74
C LEU A 171 3.80 -19.53 -19.99
N THR A 172 3.57 -20.26 -18.90
CA THR A 172 2.99 -21.61 -18.94
C THR A 172 1.66 -21.68 -18.21
N ASP A 173 1.48 -20.89 -17.15
CA ASP A 173 0.27 -20.85 -16.35
C ASP A 173 0.01 -19.45 -15.82
N PHE A 174 -0.88 -18.72 -16.52
CA PHE A 174 -1.28 -17.37 -16.15
C PHE A 174 -1.99 -17.32 -14.79
N TRP A 175 -2.84 -18.31 -14.50
CA TRP A 175 -3.61 -18.31 -13.27
C TRP A 175 -2.72 -18.50 -12.05
N LYS A 176 -1.69 -19.34 -12.17
CA LYS A 176 -0.66 -19.51 -11.13
C LYS A 176 0.12 -18.23 -10.85
N VAL A 177 0.41 -17.42 -11.87
CA VAL A 177 1.04 -16.10 -11.68
C VAL A 177 0.11 -15.15 -10.90
N LEU A 178 -1.18 -15.16 -11.23
CA LEU A 178 -2.16 -14.29 -10.57
C LEU A 178 -2.53 -14.74 -9.14
N THR A 179 -2.45 -16.03 -8.82
CA THR A 179 -2.98 -16.58 -7.56
C THR A 179 -1.95 -17.16 -6.61
N GLN A 180 -0.66 -17.00 -6.91
CA GLN A 180 0.40 -17.38 -5.97
C GLN A 180 0.29 -16.62 -4.64
N ASP A 181 0.77 -17.26 -3.57
CA ASP A 181 0.68 -16.76 -2.20
C ASP A 181 1.18 -15.30 -2.09
N THR A 182 2.34 -15.00 -2.71
CA THR A 182 2.95 -13.66 -2.72
C THR A 182 1.99 -12.61 -3.24
N THR A 183 1.34 -12.87 -4.38
CA THR A 183 0.38 -11.95 -5.00
C THR A 183 -0.79 -11.68 -4.05
N LEU A 184 -1.37 -12.73 -3.47
CA LEU A 184 -2.53 -12.59 -2.59
C LEU A 184 -2.21 -11.77 -1.34
N VAL A 185 -1.09 -12.05 -0.67
CA VAL A 185 -0.72 -11.32 0.55
C VAL A 185 -0.26 -9.89 0.26
N VAL A 186 0.46 -9.65 -0.85
CA VAL A 186 0.89 -8.31 -1.26
C VAL A 186 -0.31 -7.46 -1.64
N VAL A 187 -1.23 -7.98 -2.47
CA VAL A 187 -2.46 -7.26 -2.84
C VAL A 187 -3.27 -6.89 -1.60
N PHE A 188 -3.48 -7.85 -0.69
CA PHE A 188 -4.26 -7.58 0.51
C PHE A 188 -3.60 -6.51 1.40
N HIS A 189 -2.28 -6.58 1.59
CA HIS A 189 -1.54 -5.60 2.37
C HIS A 189 -1.52 -4.21 1.71
N THR A 190 -1.23 -4.13 0.41
CA THR A 190 -1.16 -2.86 -0.31
C THR A 190 -2.53 -2.17 -0.40
N LEU A 191 -3.62 -2.92 -0.65
CA LEU A 191 -4.96 -2.34 -0.69
C LEU A 191 -5.37 -1.81 0.68
N THR A 192 -5.18 -2.56 1.76
CA THR A 192 -5.53 -2.09 3.11
C THR A 192 -4.68 -0.87 3.50
N ALA A 193 -3.39 -0.85 3.18
CA ALA A 193 -2.52 0.30 3.39
C ALA A 193 -2.92 1.52 2.55
N ALA A 194 -3.42 1.32 1.32
CA ALA A 194 -3.97 2.40 0.50
C ALA A 194 -5.21 3.02 1.16
N PHE A 195 -6.13 2.19 1.67
CA PHE A 195 -7.29 2.67 2.44
C PHE A 195 -6.89 3.39 3.72
N LEU A 196 -5.85 2.94 4.42
CA LEU A 196 -5.31 3.61 5.59
C LEU A 196 -4.79 5.02 5.22
N THR A 197 -4.02 5.12 4.13
CA THR A 197 -3.46 6.38 3.62
C THR A 197 -4.57 7.37 3.23
N GLY A 198 -5.56 6.94 2.45
CA GLY A 198 -6.67 7.82 2.05
C GLY A 198 -7.58 8.20 3.22
N ALA A 199 -7.75 7.33 4.20
CA ALA A 199 -8.45 7.65 5.44
C ALA A 199 -7.70 8.72 6.26
N ALA A 200 -6.38 8.59 6.40
CA ALA A 200 -5.56 9.57 7.12
C ALA A 200 -5.63 10.94 6.45
N PHE A 201 -5.55 10.97 5.12
CA PHE A 201 -5.74 12.18 4.31
C PHE A 201 -7.12 12.82 4.52
N MET A 202 -8.19 12.01 4.47
CA MET A 202 -9.56 12.49 4.70
C MET A 202 -9.73 13.05 6.12
N VAL A 203 -9.19 12.38 7.14
CA VAL A 203 -9.21 12.82 8.54
C VAL A 203 -8.47 14.13 8.71
N GLY A 204 -7.25 14.25 8.17
CA GLY A 204 -6.42 15.45 8.29
C GLY A 204 -7.10 16.69 7.71
N ILE A 205 -7.61 16.60 6.48
CA ILE A 205 -8.31 17.71 5.83
C ILE A 205 -9.62 18.05 6.56
N ALA A 206 -10.41 17.04 6.95
CA ALA A 206 -11.66 17.28 7.66
C ALA A 206 -11.42 17.95 9.02
N ALA A 207 -10.43 17.48 9.78
CA ALA A 207 -10.03 18.08 11.06
C ALA A 207 -9.59 19.54 10.87
N TYR A 208 -8.77 19.82 9.84
CA TYR A 208 -8.31 21.19 9.54
C TYR A 208 -9.44 22.16 9.23
N HIS A 209 -10.46 21.74 8.47
CA HIS A 209 -11.64 22.57 8.22
C HIS A 209 -12.52 22.76 9.46
N LEU A 210 -12.66 21.72 10.30
CA LEU A 210 -13.42 21.79 11.55
C LEU A 210 -12.76 22.72 12.58
N LEU A 211 -11.43 22.69 12.69
CA LEU A 211 -10.68 23.64 13.52
C LEU A 211 -10.96 25.10 13.14
N ARG A 212 -11.18 25.36 11.85
CA ARG A 212 -11.53 26.69 11.32
C ARG A 212 -13.04 26.95 11.28
N LYS A 213 -13.86 26.06 11.85
CA LYS A 213 -15.34 26.15 11.89
C LYS A 213 -15.98 26.31 10.51
N LYS A 214 -15.37 25.75 9.45
CA LYS A 214 -15.88 25.81 8.07
C LYS A 214 -16.53 24.49 7.64
N HIS A 215 -17.63 24.58 6.90
CA HIS A 215 -18.36 23.43 6.31
C HIS A 215 -18.64 22.30 7.31
N VAL A 216 -19.02 22.67 8.54
CA VAL A 216 -19.01 21.78 9.72
C VAL A 216 -19.74 20.46 9.48
N LYS A 217 -20.97 20.50 8.94
CA LYS A 217 -21.79 19.30 8.70
C LYS A 217 -21.12 18.29 7.74
N VAL A 218 -20.51 18.79 6.67
CA VAL A 218 -19.82 17.99 5.64
C VAL A 218 -18.53 17.41 6.22
N MET A 219 -17.75 18.24 6.91
CA MET A 219 -16.45 17.84 7.46
C MET A 219 -16.59 16.92 8.66
N ARG A 220 -17.64 17.06 9.48
CA ARG A 220 -17.97 16.12 10.56
C ARG A 220 -18.35 14.74 10.02
N THR A 221 -19.11 14.71 8.93
CA THR A 221 -19.45 13.45 8.24
C THR A 221 -18.20 12.79 7.67
N SER A 222 -17.34 13.58 7.01
CA SER A 222 -16.09 13.09 6.40
C SER A 222 -15.08 12.64 7.45
N LEU A 223 -14.94 13.37 8.56
CA LEU A 223 -14.10 13.00 9.69
C LEU A 223 -14.53 11.65 10.26
N ARG A 224 -15.83 11.44 10.47
CA ARG A 224 -16.33 10.17 11.02
C ARG A 224 -16.10 9.01 10.07
N LEU A 225 -16.35 9.20 8.77
CA LEU A 225 -16.06 8.20 7.75
C LEU A 225 -14.57 7.85 7.73
N GLY A 226 -13.71 8.87 7.62
CA GLY A 226 -12.26 8.72 7.63
C GLY A 226 -11.75 8.00 8.87
N LEU A 227 -12.21 8.38 10.07
CA LEU A 227 -11.80 7.73 11.33
C LEU A 227 -12.20 6.25 11.39
N VAL A 228 -13.41 5.89 10.93
CA VAL A 228 -13.84 4.49 10.87
C VAL A 228 -12.97 3.72 9.88
N THR A 229 -12.76 4.26 8.68
CA THR A 229 -11.89 3.65 7.68
C THR A 229 -10.45 3.50 8.21
N LEU A 230 -9.94 4.49 8.94
CA LEU A 230 -8.58 4.48 9.49
C LEU A 230 -8.37 3.32 10.49
N VAL A 231 -9.36 3.08 11.36
CA VAL A 231 -9.31 1.97 12.31
C VAL A 231 -9.44 0.62 11.61
N VAL A 232 -10.43 0.47 10.72
CA VAL A 232 -10.67 -0.79 10.01
C VAL A 232 -9.49 -1.13 9.10
N ALA A 233 -9.05 -0.18 8.27
CA ALA A 233 -7.91 -0.37 7.40
C ALA A 233 -6.62 -0.60 8.20
N GLY A 234 -6.38 0.13 9.29
CA GLY A 234 -5.19 -0.07 10.12
C GLY A 234 -5.11 -1.46 10.74
N LEU A 235 -6.24 -1.99 11.25
CA LEU A 235 -6.29 -3.36 11.75
C LEU A 235 -6.01 -4.37 10.63
N LEU A 236 -6.65 -4.20 9.47
CA LEU A 236 -6.44 -5.10 8.33
C LEU A 236 -5.02 -5.00 7.77
N THR A 237 -4.38 -3.82 7.80
CA THR A 237 -2.97 -3.62 7.42
C THR A 237 -2.03 -4.31 8.39
N ALA A 238 -2.30 -4.27 9.70
CA ALA A 238 -1.51 -5.00 10.69
C ALA A 238 -1.60 -6.52 10.48
N VAL A 239 -2.82 -7.05 10.33
CA VAL A 239 -3.05 -8.49 10.09
C VAL A 239 -2.43 -8.94 8.77
N SER A 240 -2.67 -8.20 7.69
CA SER A 240 -2.07 -8.52 6.38
C SER A 240 -0.54 -8.38 6.38
N GLY A 241 0.01 -7.48 7.20
CA GLY A 241 1.44 -7.30 7.36
C GLY A 241 2.12 -8.50 8.02
N ASP A 242 1.50 -9.06 9.06
CA ASP A 242 1.95 -10.32 9.68
C ASP A 242 1.93 -11.48 8.68
N LEU A 243 0.82 -11.65 7.95
CA LEU A 243 0.70 -12.68 6.91
C LEU A 243 1.75 -12.52 5.80
N LEU A 244 1.97 -11.28 5.34
CA LEU A 244 3.00 -10.96 4.35
C LEU A 244 4.40 -11.26 4.90
N GLY A 245 4.70 -10.88 6.14
CA GLY A 245 5.97 -11.16 6.81
C GLY A 245 6.30 -12.66 6.80
N LYS A 246 5.35 -13.50 7.20
CA LYS A 246 5.51 -14.98 7.22
C LYS A 246 5.73 -15.59 5.84
N VAL A 247 5.11 -15.04 4.79
CA VAL A 247 5.41 -15.45 3.41
C VAL A 247 6.82 -15.01 3.00
N MET A 248 7.24 -13.80 3.39
CA MET A 248 8.58 -13.30 3.10
C MET A 248 9.67 -14.05 3.85
N PHE A 249 9.46 -14.51 5.09
CA PHE A 249 10.44 -15.38 5.78
C PHE A 249 10.70 -16.68 5.01
N ARG A 250 9.67 -17.23 4.35
CA ARG A 250 9.78 -18.48 3.58
C ARG A 250 10.37 -18.27 2.18
N GLN A 251 9.96 -17.20 1.50
CA GLN A 251 10.29 -16.98 0.08
C GLN A 251 11.47 -16.04 -0.14
N GLN A 252 11.70 -15.10 0.78
CA GLN A 252 12.67 -14.00 0.67
C GLN A 252 13.36 -13.74 2.04
N PRO A 253 14.01 -14.75 2.66
CA PRO A 253 14.52 -14.64 4.03
C PRO A 253 15.55 -13.52 4.22
N MET A 254 16.39 -13.24 3.21
CA MET A 254 17.37 -12.15 3.26
C MET A 254 16.72 -10.79 3.50
N LYS A 255 15.55 -10.55 2.89
CA LYS A 255 14.77 -9.31 3.05
C LYS A 255 14.30 -9.16 4.50
N MET A 256 13.81 -10.23 5.10
CA MET A 256 13.31 -10.20 6.48
C MET A 256 14.45 -10.14 7.50
N ALA A 257 15.53 -10.90 7.32
CA ALA A 257 16.71 -10.81 8.18
C ALA A 257 17.31 -9.39 8.16
N SER A 258 17.40 -8.78 6.98
CA SER A 258 17.82 -7.37 6.83
C SER A 258 16.80 -6.39 7.43
N ALA A 259 15.51 -6.66 7.28
CA ALA A 259 14.44 -5.90 7.92
C ALA A 259 14.40 -6.07 9.43
N GLU A 260 15.14 -7.00 10.03
CA GLU A 260 15.26 -7.14 11.48
C GLU A 260 16.65 -6.78 12.00
N ALA A 261 17.60 -6.52 11.09
CA ALA A 261 19.02 -6.43 11.41
C ALA A 261 19.52 -7.63 12.26
N LEU A 262 18.94 -8.81 12.02
CA LEU A 262 19.38 -10.05 12.65
C LEU A 262 20.59 -10.57 11.87
N TRP A 263 21.79 -10.42 12.43
CA TRP A 263 23.03 -10.73 11.72
C TRP A 263 23.32 -12.23 11.68
N ASP A 264 23.30 -12.86 12.84
CA ASP A 264 23.47 -14.31 13.00
C ASP A 264 22.14 -14.90 13.45
N GLY A 265 21.83 -16.11 13.00
CA GLY A 265 20.56 -16.74 13.35
C GLY A 265 20.49 -17.13 14.82
N GLU A 266 19.29 -17.02 15.39
CA GLU A 266 19.08 -17.14 16.83
C GLU A 266 17.77 -17.88 17.13
N ALA A 267 17.73 -18.57 18.28
CA ALA A 267 16.56 -19.25 18.84
C ALA A 267 16.58 -19.11 20.38
N PRO A 268 15.63 -18.41 21.01
CA PRO A 268 14.54 -17.65 20.40
C PRO A 268 15.03 -16.35 19.75
N ALA A 269 14.57 -16.05 18.54
CA ALA A 269 14.97 -14.85 17.82
C ALA A 269 14.28 -13.59 18.38
N PRO A 270 15.03 -12.52 18.66
CA PRO A 270 14.47 -11.28 19.20
C PRO A 270 13.95 -10.36 18.08
N PHE A 271 12.87 -9.62 18.34
CA PHE A 271 12.37 -8.58 17.44
C PHE A 271 13.11 -7.27 17.68
N SER A 272 13.67 -6.67 16.64
CA SER A 272 14.50 -5.48 16.78
C SER A 272 13.64 -4.20 16.71
N VAL A 273 13.45 -3.54 17.85
CA VAL A 273 12.72 -2.27 17.94
C VAL A 273 13.59 -1.13 17.44
N PHE A 274 14.87 -1.13 17.82
CA PHE A 274 15.86 -0.14 17.41
C PHE A 274 17.22 -0.81 17.27
N ALA A 275 17.93 -0.53 16.18
CA ALA A 275 19.28 -0.99 15.96
C ALA A 275 20.07 0.08 15.22
N TYR A 276 21.33 0.22 15.62
CA TYR A 276 22.31 1.04 14.94
C TYR A 276 23.64 0.29 14.96
N GLY A 277 24.28 0.16 13.81
CA GLY A 277 25.45 -0.68 13.67
C GLY A 277 26.26 -0.37 12.42
N ASP A 278 27.46 -0.92 12.41
CA ASP A 278 28.34 -0.91 11.26
C ASP A 278 28.04 -2.13 10.39
N VAL A 279 27.43 -1.88 9.24
CA VAL A 279 27.01 -2.91 8.28
C VAL A 279 28.21 -3.70 7.74
N GLU A 280 29.40 -3.07 7.66
CA GLU A 280 30.61 -3.73 7.18
C GLU A 280 31.14 -4.73 8.20
N LYS A 281 31.00 -4.43 9.49
CA LYS A 281 31.41 -5.34 10.58
C LYS A 281 30.45 -6.50 10.80
N GLY A 282 29.26 -6.43 10.22
CA GLY A 282 28.29 -7.52 10.29
C GLY A 282 27.66 -7.72 11.66
N HIS A 283 27.57 -6.66 12.48
CA HIS A 283 26.91 -6.72 13.78
C HIS A 283 26.29 -5.36 14.17
N ASN A 284 25.31 -5.38 15.06
CA ASN A 284 24.73 -4.17 15.63
C ASN A 284 25.63 -3.64 16.76
N THR A 285 25.79 -2.32 16.86
CA THR A 285 26.52 -1.66 17.95
C THR A 285 25.57 -1.33 19.10
N VAL A 286 24.35 -0.93 18.77
CA VAL A 286 23.25 -0.67 19.69
C VAL A 286 22.06 -1.46 19.20
N ALA A 287 21.43 -2.22 20.09
CA ALA A 287 20.20 -2.97 19.80
C ALA A 287 19.24 -2.87 20.99
N VAL A 288 17.98 -2.55 20.70
CA VAL A 288 16.85 -2.60 21.64
C VAL A 288 15.88 -3.60 21.05
N GLU A 289 15.68 -4.71 21.76
CA GLU A 289 15.02 -5.87 21.20
C GLU A 289 14.00 -6.47 22.17
N ILE A 290 13.01 -7.16 21.62
CA ILE A 290 11.98 -7.88 22.39
C ILE A 290 12.22 -9.38 22.19
N PRO A 291 12.68 -10.11 23.22
CA PRO A 291 13.02 -11.53 23.09
C PRO A 291 11.85 -12.38 22.59
N GLY A 292 12.14 -13.31 21.66
CA GLY A 292 11.20 -14.31 21.12
C GLY A 292 10.07 -13.77 20.23
N LEU A 293 9.87 -12.46 20.15
CA LEU A 293 8.80 -11.89 19.32
C LEU A 293 9.05 -12.10 17.83
N LEU A 294 10.30 -12.12 17.36
CA LEU A 294 10.62 -12.38 15.95
C LEU A 294 10.36 -13.84 15.58
N SER A 295 10.66 -14.79 16.47
CA SER A 295 10.24 -16.19 16.29
C SER A 295 8.73 -16.28 16.11
N PHE A 296 7.95 -15.56 16.92
CA PHE A 296 6.49 -15.58 16.81
C PHE A 296 5.99 -14.98 15.49
N LEU A 297 6.54 -13.83 15.09
CA LEU A 297 6.17 -13.16 13.84
C LEU A 297 6.61 -13.93 12.59
N SER A 298 7.59 -14.83 12.71
CA SER A 298 8.07 -15.65 11.59
C SER A 298 7.37 -17.01 11.49
N ASN A 299 7.16 -17.70 12.61
CA ASN A 299 6.75 -19.11 12.65
C ASN A 299 5.56 -19.43 13.59
N ASP A 300 4.91 -18.41 14.19
CA ASP A 300 3.80 -18.58 15.14
C ASP A 300 4.18 -19.23 16.49
N ASP A 301 5.47 -19.26 16.84
CA ASP A 301 5.97 -19.73 18.14
C ASP A 301 7.12 -18.87 18.67
N PHE A 302 7.30 -18.78 19.99
CA PHE A 302 8.30 -17.89 20.61
C PHE A 302 9.71 -18.48 20.69
N SER A 303 9.97 -19.65 20.11
CA SER A 303 11.20 -20.44 20.35
C SER A 303 11.97 -20.82 19.08
N SER A 304 11.35 -20.72 17.92
CA SER A 304 11.92 -21.19 16.66
C SER A 304 13.15 -20.40 16.26
N TYR A 305 14.06 -21.13 15.61
CA TYR A 305 15.22 -20.55 14.97
C TYR A 305 14.82 -19.69 13.79
N VAL A 306 15.36 -18.48 13.73
CA VAL A 306 15.23 -17.59 12.59
C VAL A 306 16.63 -17.35 12.00
N PRO A 307 16.85 -17.61 10.70
CA PRO A 307 18.15 -17.42 10.08
C PRO A 307 18.52 -15.93 9.98
N GLY A 308 19.76 -15.61 10.33
CA GLY A 308 20.30 -14.25 10.22
C GLY A 308 20.84 -13.92 8.83
N ILE A 309 21.22 -12.66 8.60
CA ILE A 309 21.78 -12.15 7.36
C ILE A 309 23.00 -12.97 6.92
N ASN A 310 23.91 -13.29 7.84
CA ASN A 310 25.12 -14.05 7.54
C ASN A 310 24.81 -15.49 7.12
N ASP A 311 23.83 -16.13 7.78
CA ASP A 311 23.37 -17.48 7.44
C ASP A 311 22.78 -17.52 6.03
N VAL A 312 21.89 -16.56 5.73
CA VAL A 312 21.20 -16.51 4.44
C VAL A 312 22.20 -16.18 3.33
N ASN A 313 23.10 -15.21 3.53
CA ASN A 313 24.12 -14.86 2.54
C ASN A 313 25.03 -16.05 2.22
N LYS A 314 25.42 -16.83 3.24
CA LYS A 314 26.19 -18.06 3.06
C LYS A 314 25.42 -19.10 2.26
N ALA A 315 24.13 -19.29 2.54
CA ALA A 315 23.28 -20.21 1.79
C ALA A 315 23.09 -19.77 0.32
N GLU A 316 22.95 -18.48 0.07
CA GLU A 316 22.84 -17.91 -1.29
C GLU A 316 24.14 -18.06 -2.06
N GLN A 317 25.30 -17.84 -1.42
CA GLN A 317 26.61 -18.09 -2.04
C GLN A 317 26.79 -19.56 -2.44
N GLN A 318 26.31 -20.49 -1.62
CA GLN A 318 26.34 -21.93 -1.97
C GLN A 318 25.47 -22.25 -3.18
N LYS A 319 24.35 -21.54 -3.35
CA LYS A 319 23.37 -21.79 -4.43
C LYS A 319 23.72 -21.10 -5.74
N PHE A 320 24.20 -19.86 -5.67
CA PHE A 320 24.37 -18.98 -6.83
C PHE A 320 25.84 -18.62 -7.12
N GLY A 321 26.77 -19.03 -6.26
CA GLY A 321 28.21 -18.78 -6.40
C GLY A 321 28.72 -17.66 -5.49
N PRO A 322 30.05 -17.41 -5.48
CA PRO A 322 30.63 -16.37 -4.65
C PRO A 322 30.07 -14.97 -4.97
N GLY A 323 29.64 -14.24 -3.95
CA GLY A 323 29.05 -12.91 -4.10
C GLY A 323 28.50 -12.36 -2.78
N ASP A 324 28.08 -11.10 -2.80
CA ASP A 324 27.33 -10.49 -1.69
C ASP A 324 25.87 -10.30 -2.13
N TYR A 325 24.97 -11.00 -1.46
CA TYR A 325 23.54 -11.01 -1.77
C TYR A 325 22.73 -10.13 -0.80
N ARG A 326 23.40 -9.41 0.10
CA ARG A 326 22.75 -8.52 1.07
C ARG A 326 22.19 -7.27 0.36
N PRO A 327 20.94 -6.88 0.66
CA PRO A 327 20.41 -5.60 0.20
C PRO A 327 21.03 -4.44 0.99
N ASN A 328 20.62 -3.21 0.70
CA ASN A 328 20.95 -2.07 1.55
C ASN A 328 20.24 -2.18 2.90
N ILE A 329 20.93 -2.75 3.89
CA ILE A 329 20.41 -3.05 5.22
C ILE A 329 19.81 -1.82 5.92
N PRO A 330 20.46 -0.65 5.99
CA PRO A 330 19.88 0.54 6.60
C PRO A 330 18.53 0.95 5.98
N VAL A 331 18.43 0.92 4.64
CA VAL A 331 17.17 1.25 3.95
C VAL A 331 16.08 0.24 4.29
N THR A 332 16.40 -1.05 4.29
CA THR A 332 15.43 -2.12 4.63
C THR A 332 15.00 -2.03 6.10
N TYR A 333 15.95 -1.92 7.02
CA TYR A 333 15.72 -1.84 8.45
C TYR A 333 14.87 -0.61 8.82
N TRP A 334 15.30 0.59 8.43
CA TRP A 334 14.60 1.82 8.79
C TRP A 334 13.28 1.97 8.05
N GLY A 335 13.22 1.54 6.78
CA GLY A 335 11.97 1.49 6.03
C GLY A 335 10.90 0.66 6.75
N PHE A 336 11.29 -0.50 7.29
CA PHE A 336 10.38 -1.35 8.06
C PHE A 336 9.90 -0.69 9.37
N ARG A 337 10.77 0.01 10.11
CA ARG A 337 10.37 0.72 11.36
C ARG A 337 9.44 1.87 11.07
N TRP A 338 9.75 2.68 10.05
CA TRP A 338 8.87 3.78 9.65
C TRP A 338 7.51 3.26 9.20
N MET A 339 7.47 2.17 8.43
CA MET A 339 6.23 1.52 8.01
C MET A 339 5.36 1.11 9.21
N ILE A 340 5.91 0.35 10.17
CA ILE A 340 5.17 -0.07 11.38
C ILE A 340 4.75 1.15 12.20
N GLY A 341 5.66 2.11 12.41
CA GLY A 341 5.40 3.32 13.18
C GLY A 341 4.26 4.16 12.61
N PHE A 342 4.27 4.44 11.31
CA PHE A 342 3.20 5.17 10.64
C PHE A 342 1.89 4.38 10.59
N GLY A 343 1.95 3.05 10.40
CA GLY A 343 0.77 2.18 10.44
C GLY A 343 0.08 2.20 11.80
N MET A 344 0.83 1.92 12.87
CA MET A 344 0.32 1.85 14.23
C MET A 344 -0.14 3.21 14.76
N SER A 345 0.59 4.29 14.46
CA SER A 345 0.18 5.64 14.86
C SER A 345 -1.11 6.07 14.15
N SER A 346 -1.25 5.77 12.86
CA SER A 346 -2.49 6.04 12.11
C SER A 346 -3.69 5.29 12.70
N PHE A 347 -3.53 3.99 13.00
CA PHE A 347 -4.55 3.20 13.67
C PHE A 347 -4.93 3.79 15.05
N ALA A 348 -3.93 4.10 15.88
CA ALA A 348 -4.13 4.68 17.21
C ALA A 348 -4.85 6.04 17.15
N LEU A 349 -4.48 6.90 16.20
CA LEU A 349 -5.16 8.17 15.94
C LEU A 349 -6.63 7.95 15.52
N GLY A 350 -6.91 6.92 14.74
CA GLY A 350 -8.27 6.52 14.40
C GLY A 350 -9.09 6.14 15.64
N VAL A 351 -8.55 5.26 16.48
CA VAL A 351 -9.20 4.80 17.71
C VAL A 351 -9.44 5.97 18.66
N ALA A 352 -8.40 6.77 18.91
CA ALA A 352 -8.47 7.96 19.75
C ALA A 352 -9.49 8.97 19.20
N GLY A 353 -9.49 9.23 17.88
CA GLY A 353 -10.44 10.13 17.25
C GLY A 353 -11.88 9.64 17.36
N LEU A 354 -12.14 8.35 17.18
CA LEU A 354 -13.49 7.77 17.35
C LEU A 354 -13.97 7.86 18.80
N TRP A 355 -13.07 7.64 19.75
CA TRP A 355 -13.34 7.74 21.19
C TRP A 355 -13.59 9.19 21.62
N LEU A 356 -12.73 10.13 21.23
CA LEU A 356 -12.85 11.55 21.54
C LEU A 356 -14.09 12.19 20.90
N THR A 357 -14.55 11.70 19.75
CA THR A 357 -15.73 12.23 19.05
C THR A 357 -17.01 11.43 19.29
N ARG A 358 -17.00 10.49 20.25
CA ARG A 358 -18.17 9.62 20.53
C ARG A 358 -19.38 10.44 21.00
N LYS A 359 -20.58 9.98 20.64
CA LYS A 359 -21.82 10.59 21.12
C LYS A 359 -21.91 10.42 22.65
N LYS A 360 -22.02 11.54 23.35
CA LYS A 360 -22.12 11.62 24.81
C LYS A 360 -23.55 11.29 25.28
N PHE A 361 -24.02 10.07 25.00
CA PHE A 361 -25.40 9.64 25.32
C PHE A 361 -25.69 9.70 26.84
N TRP A 362 -24.68 9.49 27.68
CA TRP A 362 -24.81 9.54 29.13
C TRP A 362 -24.56 10.92 29.75
N LEU A 363 -24.15 11.92 28.97
CA LEU A 363 -23.98 13.29 29.48
C LEU A 363 -25.23 14.12 29.21
N SER A 364 -25.42 15.13 30.06
CA SER A 364 -26.52 16.11 29.97
C SER A 364 -26.63 16.70 28.57
N GLN A 365 -27.86 17.00 28.16
CA GLN A 365 -28.18 17.42 26.79
C GLN A 365 -27.40 18.68 26.34
N ARG A 366 -27.02 19.55 27.28
CA ARG A 366 -26.19 20.76 27.04
C ARG A 366 -24.75 20.46 26.61
N LEU A 367 -24.23 19.26 26.91
CA LEU A 367 -22.86 18.84 26.57
C LEU A 367 -22.81 18.03 25.27
N ARG A 368 -23.96 17.82 24.62
CA ARG A 368 -24.08 17.11 23.34
C ARG A 368 -24.03 18.14 22.21
N THR A 369 -23.19 17.91 21.22
CA THR A 369 -23.10 18.79 20.04
C THR A 369 -24.15 18.42 19.00
N GLY A 370 -24.86 19.43 18.50
CA GLY A 370 -25.81 19.31 17.39
C GLY A 370 -25.12 18.96 16.07
N ASP A 371 -25.87 18.53 15.04
CA ASP A 371 -25.33 18.08 13.74
C ASP A 371 -24.53 19.17 12.98
N ASP A 372 -24.76 20.44 13.31
CA ASP A 372 -24.13 21.60 12.68
C ASP A 372 -23.04 22.25 13.56
N GLU A 373 -22.71 21.62 14.69
CA GLU A 373 -21.66 22.08 15.61
C GLU A 373 -20.39 21.24 15.49
N VAL A 374 -19.25 21.89 15.76
CA VAL A 374 -17.95 21.22 15.81
C VAL A 374 -17.96 20.23 16.99
N PRO A 375 -17.53 18.96 16.81
CA PRO A 375 -17.50 18.00 17.91
C PRO A 375 -16.66 18.51 19.09
N HIS A 376 -17.22 18.51 20.30
CA HIS A 376 -16.42 18.69 21.51
C HIS A 376 -15.61 17.41 21.76
N LEU A 377 -14.29 17.55 21.96
CA LEU A 377 -13.43 16.44 22.34
C LEU A 377 -13.88 15.89 23.70
N ALA A 378 -14.02 14.58 23.82
CA ALA A 378 -14.30 13.90 25.07
C ALA A 378 -13.03 13.73 25.90
N LEU A 379 -12.41 14.84 26.28
CA LEU A 379 -11.41 14.90 27.36
C LEU A 379 -12.23 15.05 28.64
N THR A 380 -12.55 13.91 29.25
CA THR A 380 -13.29 13.74 30.53
C THR A 380 -14.12 14.91 31.02
#